data_AF-A0AAZ1X7R1-F1
#
_entry.id   AF-A0AAZ1X7R1-F1
#
_cell.length_a   1.000
_cell.length_b   1.000
_cell.length_c   1.000
_cell.angle_alpha   90.00
_cell.angle_beta   90.00
_cell.angle_gamma   90.00
#
_symmetry.space_group_name_H-M   'P 1'
#
loop_
_entity.id
_entity.type
_entity.pdbx_description
1 polymer ?
#
loop_
_entity_poly.entity_id
_entity_poly.type
_entity_poly.pdbx_seq_one_letter_code
_entity_poly.pdbx_strand_id
1 'polypeptide(L)'
;CVLHAAALYVCVCSGRTDAERRQAGGLRALSELERSAIHGESERSSTSKNQIKVDLVDENFTELRGEIAGPPDTPYEGGRYQLEIKIPETYPFNPPKVRFITKIWHPNISSVTGAICLDILKDQWAAAMTLRTVLLSLQALLAAAEPDDPQDAVVANQYKQNPEMFKQTARLWSHVYAGAPVSSPDYTRKIDKLCAMGFDKNAVIAALSSKSWDVETATELLLSN
;
A
#
# COMPACT_ATOMS: atom_id res chain seq x y z
N CYS A 1 -17.79 5.64 -27.80
CA CYS A 1 -18.73 6.42 -26.95
C CYS A 1 -18.30 6.64 -25.50
N VAL A 2 -17.18 6.08 -25.00
CA VAL A 2 -16.65 6.41 -23.65
C VAL A 2 -15.74 7.66 -23.66
N LEU A 3 -15.14 7.99 -24.81
CA LEU A 3 -14.30 9.18 -24.99
C LEU A 3 -15.05 10.52 -24.99
N HIS A 4 -16.37 10.52 -25.26
CA HIS A 4 -17.16 11.76 -25.29
C HIS A 4 -17.60 12.24 -23.90
N ALA A 5 -17.58 11.36 -22.89
CA ALA A 5 -17.94 11.73 -21.52
C ALA A 5 -16.79 12.47 -20.79
N ALA A 6 -15.54 12.27 -21.20
CA ALA A 6 -14.37 12.87 -20.55
C ALA A 6 -14.17 14.35 -20.89
N ALA A 7 -14.59 14.80 -22.08
CA ALA A 7 -14.41 16.19 -22.51
C ALA A 7 -15.38 17.19 -21.84
N LEU A 8 -16.55 16.71 -21.41
CA LEU A 8 -17.56 17.55 -20.75
C LEU A 8 -17.24 17.83 -19.27
N TYR A 9 -16.33 17.09 -18.63
CA TYR A 9 -16.03 17.28 -17.20
C TYR A 9 -14.98 18.37 -16.93
N VAL A 10 -14.10 18.66 -17.90
CA VAL A 10 -13.04 19.68 -17.75
C VAL A 10 -13.63 21.10 -17.67
N CYS A 11 -14.82 21.33 -18.24
CA CYS A 11 -15.47 22.65 -18.23
C CYS A 11 -16.20 22.98 -16.91
N VAL A 12 -16.27 22.06 -15.93
CA VAL A 12 -17.03 22.22 -14.67
C VAL A 12 -16.12 22.20 -13.42
N CYS A 13 -14.86 22.64 -13.55
CA CYS A 13 -13.90 22.62 -12.42
C CYS A 13 -13.68 23.96 -11.71
N SER A 14 -14.37 25.04 -12.11
CA SER A 14 -14.19 26.36 -11.48
C SER A 14 -14.96 26.57 -10.17
N GLY A 15 -15.62 25.55 -9.60
CA GLY A 15 -16.46 25.72 -8.40
C GLY A 15 -16.71 24.48 -7.54
N ARG A 16 -15.79 23.51 -7.50
CA ARG A 16 -15.97 22.23 -6.77
C ARG A 16 -15.16 22.13 -5.48
N THR A 17 -15.69 21.35 -4.54
CA THR A 17 -15.16 21.13 -3.19
C THR A 17 -13.85 20.32 -3.22
N ASP A 18 -13.02 20.40 -2.16
CA ASP A 18 -11.72 19.71 -2.13
C ASP A 18 -11.82 18.18 -2.28
N ALA A 19 -12.94 17.57 -1.90
CA ALA A 19 -13.21 16.13 -2.11
C ALA A 19 -13.29 15.76 -3.61
N GLU A 20 -13.87 16.62 -4.44
CA GLU A 20 -14.00 16.39 -5.88
C GLU A 20 -12.67 16.63 -6.62
N ARG A 21 -11.78 17.47 -6.07
CA ARG A 21 -10.40 17.62 -6.56
C ARG A 21 -9.55 16.39 -6.27
N ARG A 22 -9.74 15.74 -5.12
CA ARG A 22 -9.08 14.47 -4.76
C ARG A 22 -9.53 13.32 -5.66
N GLN A 23 -10.83 13.23 -5.96
CA GLN A 23 -11.38 12.29 -6.94
C GLN A 23 -10.77 12.50 -8.33
N ALA A 24 -10.63 13.75 -8.78
CA ALA A 24 -9.99 14.07 -10.05
C ALA A 24 -8.50 13.67 -10.09
N GLY A 25 -7.78 13.74 -8.96
CA GLY A 25 -6.38 13.30 -8.85
C GLY A 25 -6.23 11.78 -8.97
N GLY A 26 -7.01 11.01 -8.20
CA GLY A 26 -6.98 9.55 -8.20
C GLY A 26 -7.45 8.94 -9.53
N LEU A 27 -8.55 9.45 -10.11
CA LEU A 27 -9.00 9.02 -11.43
C LEU A 27 -8.06 9.48 -12.55
N ARG A 28 -7.35 10.61 -12.42
CA ARG A 28 -6.28 10.97 -13.36
C ARG A 28 -5.12 9.98 -13.29
N ALA A 29 -4.65 9.63 -12.10
CA ALA A 29 -3.60 8.63 -11.92
C ALA A 29 -4.01 7.25 -12.47
N LEU A 30 -5.25 6.81 -12.24
CA LEU A 30 -5.80 5.59 -12.84
C LEU A 30 -5.89 5.70 -14.38
N SER A 31 -6.32 6.84 -14.91
CA SER A 31 -6.40 7.07 -16.36
C SER A 31 -5.02 7.18 -17.03
N GLU A 32 -3.99 7.66 -16.32
CA GLU A 32 -2.60 7.72 -16.78
C GLU A 32 -1.95 6.33 -16.73
N LEU A 33 -2.22 5.55 -15.69
CA LEU A 33 -1.82 4.14 -15.61
C LEU A 33 -2.49 3.30 -16.71
N GLU A 34 -3.78 3.52 -16.98
CA GLU A 34 -4.51 2.88 -18.08
C GLU A 34 -4.04 3.36 -19.47
N ARG A 35 -3.74 4.66 -19.64
CA ARG A 35 -3.17 5.19 -20.91
C ARG A 35 -1.77 4.70 -21.19
N SER A 36 -0.91 4.65 -20.16
CA SER A 36 0.45 4.11 -20.24
C SER A 36 0.43 2.64 -20.66
N ALA A 37 -0.55 1.87 -20.17
CA ALA A 37 -0.76 0.48 -20.59
C ALA A 37 -1.24 0.33 -22.05
N ILE A 38 -1.84 1.37 -22.65
CA ILE A 38 -2.41 1.31 -24.02
C ILE A 38 -1.44 1.88 -25.08
N HIS A 39 -0.54 2.80 -24.75
CA HIS A 39 0.33 3.49 -25.73
C HIS A 39 1.80 3.00 -25.72
N GLY A 40 2.16 2.03 -24.88
CA GLY A 40 3.54 1.58 -24.66
C GLY A 40 4.00 0.33 -25.45
N GLU A 41 3.32 -0.08 -26.52
CA GLU A 41 3.78 -1.20 -27.37
C GLU A 41 4.81 -0.71 -28.41
N SER A 42 6.01 -0.34 -27.95
CA SER A 42 7.23 -0.53 -28.73
C SER A 42 8.44 -0.43 -27.79
N GLU A 43 9.06 -1.58 -27.52
CA GLU A 43 10.41 -1.77 -26.96
C GLU A 43 10.65 -1.41 -25.48
N ARG A 44 10.29 -2.33 -24.55
CA ARG A 44 11.16 -2.65 -23.40
C ARG A 44 10.83 -3.99 -22.71
N SER A 45 11.78 -4.92 -22.82
CA SER A 45 12.22 -5.96 -21.87
C SER A 45 11.18 -6.60 -20.93
N SER A 46 10.91 -7.89 -21.16
CA SER A 46 10.41 -9.02 -20.33
C SER A 46 9.90 -8.91 -18.87
N THR A 47 9.76 -7.75 -18.23
CA THR A 47 9.43 -7.63 -16.79
C THR A 47 7.95 -7.31 -16.51
N SER A 48 7.13 -7.08 -17.55
CA SER A 48 5.82 -6.42 -17.39
C SER A 48 4.60 -7.33 -17.10
N LYS A 49 4.77 -8.64 -16.86
CA LYS A 49 3.62 -9.58 -16.76
C LYS A 49 3.14 -9.92 -15.33
N ASN A 50 3.88 -9.58 -14.27
CA ASN A 50 3.60 -10.11 -12.92
C ASN A 50 3.20 -9.07 -11.87
N GLN A 51 2.52 -7.99 -12.28
CA GLN A 51 2.19 -6.88 -11.37
C GLN A 51 1.13 -7.22 -10.31
N ILE A 52 0.10 -7.98 -10.69
CA ILE A 52 -0.98 -8.40 -9.79
C ILE A 52 -1.34 -9.86 -10.05
N LYS A 53 -1.74 -10.60 -9.02
CA LYS A 53 -2.32 -11.95 -9.13
C LYS A 53 -3.46 -12.12 -8.13
N VAL A 54 -4.33 -13.09 -8.40
CA VAL A 54 -5.38 -13.54 -7.48
C VAL A 54 -5.41 -15.07 -7.53
N ASP A 55 -5.34 -15.69 -6.36
CA ASP A 55 -5.46 -17.13 -6.17
C ASP A 55 -6.74 -17.43 -5.37
N LEU A 56 -7.39 -18.55 -5.68
CA LEU A 56 -8.53 -19.05 -4.92
C LEU A 56 -8.04 -19.65 -3.59
N VAL A 57 -8.72 -19.32 -2.49
CA VAL A 57 -8.45 -19.95 -1.18
C VAL A 57 -9.50 -21.01 -0.87
N ASP A 58 -10.75 -20.76 -1.25
CA ASP A 58 -11.87 -21.67 -1.09
C ASP A 58 -12.53 -22.03 -2.43
N GLU A 59 -13.35 -23.09 -2.40
CA GLU A 59 -14.15 -23.51 -3.56
C GLU A 59 -15.41 -22.63 -3.75
N ASN A 60 -15.84 -21.93 -2.70
CA ASN A 60 -17.04 -21.10 -2.70
C ASN A 60 -16.79 -19.66 -3.16
N PHE A 61 -15.55 -19.32 -3.53
CA PHE A 61 -15.13 -17.99 -3.98
C PHE A 61 -15.38 -16.87 -2.95
N THR A 62 -15.53 -17.21 -1.67
CA THR A 62 -15.76 -16.23 -0.60
C THR A 62 -14.46 -15.70 -0.01
N GLU A 63 -13.36 -16.45 -0.17
CA GLU A 63 -12.03 -16.04 0.24
C GLU A 63 -11.03 -16.20 -0.91
N LEU A 64 -10.30 -15.12 -1.18
CA LEU A 64 -9.30 -15.05 -2.24
C LEU A 64 -7.99 -14.49 -1.66
N ARG A 65 -6.88 -14.88 -2.27
CA ARG A 65 -5.56 -14.36 -1.96
C ARG A 65 -5.05 -13.52 -3.11
N GLY A 66 -5.00 -12.21 -2.91
CA GLY A 66 -4.37 -11.29 -3.86
C GLY A 66 -2.86 -11.21 -3.62
N GLU A 67 -2.10 -10.85 -4.63
CA GLU A 67 -0.73 -10.36 -4.44
C GLU A 67 -0.40 -9.27 -5.45
N ILE A 68 0.19 -8.17 -4.97
CA ILE A 68 0.62 -7.04 -5.80
C ILE A 68 2.14 -6.89 -5.70
N ALA A 69 2.76 -6.46 -6.79
CA ALA A 69 4.17 -6.06 -6.79
C ALA A 69 4.28 -4.60 -6.30
N GLY A 70 5.32 -4.31 -5.53
CA GLY A 70 5.63 -2.93 -5.17
C GLY A 70 5.95 -2.09 -6.40
N PRO A 71 5.40 -0.87 -6.55
CA PRO A 71 5.65 -0.03 -7.70
C PRO A 71 7.14 0.35 -7.82
N PRO A 72 7.66 0.55 -9.05
CA PRO A 72 9.02 1.05 -9.24
C PRO A 72 9.19 2.45 -8.66
N ASP A 73 10.42 2.82 -8.31
CA ASP A 73 10.79 4.14 -7.75
C ASP A 73 10.14 4.46 -6.39
N THR A 74 9.59 3.44 -5.72
CA THR A 74 9.02 3.53 -4.37
C THR A 74 9.89 2.76 -3.38
N PRO A 75 9.76 2.97 -2.05
CA PRO A 75 10.42 2.11 -1.07
C PRO A 75 9.92 0.64 -1.09
N TYR A 76 8.87 0.35 -1.86
CA TYR A 76 8.23 -0.96 -1.97
C TYR A 76 8.74 -1.77 -3.17
N GLU A 77 9.52 -1.14 -4.07
CA GLU A 77 10.02 -1.75 -5.30
C GLU A 77 10.74 -3.09 -5.04
N GLY A 78 10.45 -4.08 -5.87
CA GLY A 78 10.98 -5.44 -5.74
C GLY A 78 10.29 -6.29 -4.67
N GLY A 79 9.44 -5.69 -3.82
CA GLY A 79 8.62 -6.41 -2.84
C GLY A 79 7.35 -7.02 -3.44
N ARG A 80 6.87 -8.10 -2.84
CA ARG A 80 5.58 -8.75 -3.15
C ARG A 80 4.68 -8.77 -1.92
N TYR A 81 3.47 -8.22 -2.07
CA TYR A 81 2.56 -8.01 -0.95
C TYR A 81 1.31 -8.84 -1.10
N GLN A 82 1.13 -9.82 -0.21
CA GLN A 82 -0.06 -10.67 -0.17
C GLN A 82 -1.21 -9.94 0.53
N LEU A 83 -2.40 -10.19 -0.01
CA LEU A 83 -3.66 -9.58 0.41
C LEU A 83 -4.67 -10.68 0.72
N GLU A 84 -5.37 -10.54 1.83
CA GLU A 84 -6.60 -11.28 2.14
C GLU A 84 -7.76 -10.53 1.50
N ILE A 85 -8.57 -11.21 0.72
CA ILE A 85 -9.75 -10.65 0.06
C ILE A 85 -10.95 -11.51 0.43
N LYS A 86 -11.93 -10.93 1.12
CA LYS A 86 -13.18 -11.60 1.48
C LYS A 86 -14.35 -10.98 0.73
N ILE A 87 -15.08 -11.81 0.00
CA ILE A 87 -16.23 -11.40 -0.78
C ILE A 87 -17.48 -11.47 0.12
N PRO A 88 -18.17 -10.34 0.38
CA PRO A 88 -19.39 -10.37 1.15
C PRO A 88 -20.54 -11.01 0.35
N GLU A 89 -21.53 -11.57 1.04
CA GLU A 89 -22.76 -12.09 0.42
C GLU A 89 -23.52 -11.04 -0.41
N THR A 90 -23.32 -9.76 -0.09
CA THR A 90 -23.93 -8.62 -0.77
C THR A 90 -23.11 -8.08 -1.95
N TYR A 91 -22.03 -8.76 -2.35
CA TYR A 91 -21.28 -8.41 -3.56
C TYR A 91 -22.17 -8.59 -4.82
N PRO A 92 -22.15 -7.66 -5.80
CA PRO A 92 -21.25 -6.51 -5.96
C PRO A 92 -21.79 -5.18 -5.40
N PHE A 93 -22.86 -5.19 -4.60
CA PHE A 93 -23.42 -3.95 -4.03
C PHE A 93 -22.59 -3.40 -2.86
N ASN A 94 -21.87 -4.27 -2.15
CA ASN A 94 -20.86 -3.89 -1.17
C ASN A 94 -19.44 -4.31 -1.62
N PRO A 95 -18.40 -3.55 -1.23
CA PRO A 95 -17.03 -3.85 -1.62
C PRO A 95 -16.51 -5.13 -0.95
N PRO A 96 -15.50 -5.79 -1.57
CA PRO A 96 -14.75 -6.84 -0.90
C PRO A 96 -14.01 -6.26 0.32
N LYS A 97 -13.88 -7.05 1.38
CA LYS A 97 -13.04 -6.70 2.53
C LYS A 97 -11.61 -7.10 2.19
N VAL A 98 -10.70 -6.12 2.13
CA VAL A 98 -9.30 -6.35 1.77
C VAL A 98 -8.37 -5.95 2.90
N ARG A 99 -7.35 -6.78 3.17
CA ARG A 99 -6.34 -6.53 4.20
C ARG A 99 -4.97 -7.04 3.76
N PHE A 100 -3.90 -6.33 4.10
CA PHE A 100 -2.54 -6.82 3.88
C PHE A 100 -2.22 -7.98 4.82
N ILE A 101 -1.82 -9.11 4.25
CA ILE A 101 -1.23 -10.24 4.99
C ILE A 101 0.26 -9.96 5.21
N THR A 102 0.94 -9.50 4.16
CA THR A 102 2.33 -9.05 4.24
C THR A 102 2.40 -7.75 5.06
N LYS A 103 3.17 -7.75 6.15
CA LYS A 103 3.43 -6.54 6.95
C LYS A 103 4.05 -5.45 6.06
N ILE A 104 3.57 -4.22 6.22
CA ILE A 104 4.00 -3.07 5.42
C ILE A 104 4.04 -1.80 6.27
N TRP A 105 4.99 -0.92 5.98
CA TRP A 105 5.10 0.41 6.59
C TRP A 105 4.58 1.46 5.61
N HIS A 106 3.32 1.87 5.77
CA HIS A 106 2.65 2.82 4.87
C HIS A 106 1.61 3.66 5.65
N PRO A 107 1.47 4.98 5.40
CA PRO A 107 0.55 5.84 6.16
C PRO A 107 -0.92 5.37 6.16
N ASN A 108 -1.39 4.85 5.02
CA ASN A 108 -2.77 4.38 4.83
C ASN A 108 -2.98 2.88 5.08
N ILE A 109 -1.98 2.17 5.63
CA ILE A 109 -2.10 0.74 5.96
C ILE A 109 -1.59 0.52 7.38
N SER A 110 -2.37 -0.16 8.22
CA SER A 110 -1.95 -0.45 9.60
C SER A 110 -0.70 -1.34 9.63
N SER A 111 0.36 -0.88 10.30
CA SER A 111 1.60 -1.65 10.49
C SER A 111 1.42 -2.92 11.34
N VAL A 112 0.33 -2.98 12.13
CA VAL A 112 -0.01 -4.09 13.02
C VAL A 112 -0.94 -5.08 12.35
N THR A 113 -2.06 -4.61 11.80
CA THR A 113 -3.15 -5.48 11.32
C THR A 113 -3.19 -5.64 9.80
N GLY A 114 -2.57 -4.73 9.05
CA GLY A 114 -2.70 -4.64 7.59
C GLY A 114 -4.05 -4.08 7.11
N ALA A 115 -4.88 -3.54 8.02
CA ALA A 115 -6.10 -2.83 7.64
C ALA A 115 -5.78 -1.64 6.71
N ILE A 116 -6.68 -1.33 5.78
CA ILE A 116 -6.45 -0.35 4.70
C ILE A 116 -7.45 0.80 4.84
N CYS A 117 -6.96 2.04 4.78
CA CYS A 117 -7.82 3.20 4.55
C CYS A 117 -7.80 3.54 3.05
N LEU A 118 -8.85 3.13 2.33
CA LEU A 118 -9.06 3.48 0.92
C LEU A 118 -10.57 3.68 0.68
N ASP A 119 -10.92 4.77 0.01
CA ASP A 119 -12.29 5.23 -0.22
C ASP A 119 -13.13 4.24 -1.06
N ILE A 120 -12.54 3.62 -2.08
CA ILE A 120 -13.22 2.61 -2.92
C ILE A 120 -13.58 1.33 -2.15
N LEU A 121 -12.96 1.09 -0.99
CA LEU A 121 -13.30 -0.02 -0.08
C LEU A 121 -14.34 0.39 0.98
N LYS A 122 -14.85 1.62 0.90
CA LYS A 122 -15.82 2.22 1.82
C LYS A 122 -17.00 2.81 1.06
N ASP A 123 -17.10 4.13 0.99
CA ASP A 123 -18.24 4.91 0.49
C ASP A 123 -18.15 5.20 -1.01
N GLN A 124 -16.98 5.08 -1.64
CA GLN A 124 -16.79 5.30 -3.08
C GLN A 124 -16.84 3.99 -3.90
N TRP A 125 -17.29 2.89 -3.30
CA TRP A 125 -17.47 1.63 -4.02
C TRP A 125 -18.57 1.75 -5.08
N ALA A 126 -18.27 1.28 -6.30
CA ALA A 126 -19.27 1.13 -7.35
C ALA A 126 -19.35 -0.33 -7.79
N ALA A 127 -20.56 -0.85 -7.98
CA ALA A 127 -20.77 -2.25 -8.41
C ALA A 127 -20.13 -2.62 -9.77
N ALA A 128 -19.70 -1.62 -10.55
CA ALA A 128 -18.94 -1.81 -11.79
C ALA A 128 -17.43 -2.04 -11.56
N MET A 129 -16.93 -1.82 -10.35
CA MET A 129 -15.54 -2.11 -9.99
C MET A 129 -15.29 -3.61 -9.92
N THR A 130 -14.04 -4.00 -10.18
CA THR A 130 -13.62 -5.40 -10.22
C THR A 130 -12.45 -5.64 -9.26
N LEU A 131 -12.15 -6.91 -8.98
CA LEU A 131 -10.94 -7.25 -8.22
C LEU A 131 -9.67 -6.69 -8.86
N ARG A 132 -9.61 -6.67 -10.20
CA ARG A 132 -8.48 -6.07 -10.94
C ARG A 132 -8.33 -4.59 -10.61
N THR A 133 -9.42 -3.81 -10.65
CA THR A 133 -9.36 -2.37 -10.35
C THR A 133 -9.01 -2.13 -8.89
N VAL A 134 -9.51 -2.94 -7.96
CA VAL A 134 -9.12 -2.87 -6.54
C VAL A 134 -7.61 -3.08 -6.36
N LEU A 135 -7.04 -4.13 -6.97
CA LEU A 135 -5.61 -4.42 -6.85
C LEU A 135 -4.72 -3.32 -7.46
N LEU A 136 -5.14 -2.76 -8.60
CA LEU A 136 -4.42 -1.63 -9.22
C LEU A 136 -4.51 -0.36 -8.37
N SER A 137 -5.66 -0.07 -7.77
CA SER A 137 -5.80 1.06 -6.85
C SER A 137 -4.94 0.90 -5.59
N LEU A 138 -4.79 -0.32 -5.07
CA LEU A 138 -3.87 -0.59 -3.96
C LEU A 138 -2.42 -0.40 -4.38
N GLN A 139 -2.04 -0.78 -5.60
CA GLN A 139 -0.71 -0.53 -6.13
C GLN A 139 -0.45 0.97 -6.32
N ALA A 140 -1.44 1.73 -6.81
CA ALA A 140 -1.36 3.19 -6.91
C ALA A 140 -1.24 3.86 -5.53
N LEU A 141 -1.95 3.34 -4.51
CA LEU A 141 -1.83 3.81 -3.13
C LEU A 141 -0.40 3.68 -2.60
N LEU A 142 0.30 2.58 -2.91
CA LEU A 142 1.71 2.42 -2.53
C LEU A 142 2.65 3.44 -3.19
N ALA A 143 2.30 3.95 -4.37
CA ALA A 143 3.07 4.99 -5.05
C ALA A 143 2.75 6.40 -4.55
N ALA A 144 1.52 6.62 -4.10
CA ALA A 144 1.02 7.92 -3.65
C ALA A 144 0.23 7.78 -2.34
N ALA A 145 0.94 7.85 -1.22
CA ALA A 145 0.34 7.86 0.10
C ALA A 145 -0.44 9.16 0.37
N GLU A 146 -1.49 9.06 1.18
CA GLU A 146 -2.30 10.20 1.64
C GLU A 146 -2.16 10.35 3.17
N PRO A 147 -1.11 11.05 3.66
CA PRO A 147 -0.78 11.10 5.08
C PRO A 147 -1.74 11.98 5.91
N ASP A 148 -2.65 12.73 5.27
CA ASP A 148 -3.63 13.58 5.96
C ASP A 148 -4.95 12.85 6.28
N ASP A 149 -5.16 11.66 5.69
CA ASP A 149 -6.19 10.70 6.11
C ASP A 149 -5.58 9.31 6.42
N PRO A 150 -4.77 9.21 7.48
CA PRO A 150 -3.95 8.03 7.72
C PRO A 150 -4.72 6.89 8.39
N GLN A 151 -4.28 5.66 8.10
CA GLN A 151 -4.68 4.46 8.85
C GLN A 151 -3.76 4.22 10.05
N ASP A 152 -2.50 4.63 9.95
CA ASP A 152 -1.49 4.49 10.99
C ASP A 152 -0.85 5.86 11.29
N ALA A 153 -1.21 6.43 12.44
CA ALA A 153 -0.78 7.77 12.82
C ALA A 153 0.73 7.87 13.07
N VAL A 154 1.36 6.79 13.55
CA VAL A 154 2.82 6.78 13.80
C VAL A 154 3.57 6.82 12.48
N VAL A 155 3.16 5.97 11.54
CA VAL A 155 3.75 5.93 10.19
C VAL A 155 3.54 7.25 9.46
N ALA A 156 2.33 7.80 9.50
CA ALA A 156 2.00 9.08 8.88
C ALA A 156 2.77 10.26 9.48
N ASN A 157 2.98 10.27 10.81
CA ASN A 157 3.81 11.28 11.45
C ASN A 157 5.27 11.17 11.00
N GLN A 158 5.83 9.95 10.93
CA GLN A 158 7.19 9.75 10.41
C GLN A 158 7.30 10.18 8.94
N TYR A 159 6.30 9.85 8.11
CA TYR A 159 6.22 10.27 6.71
C TYR A 159 6.31 11.79 6.55
N LYS A 160 5.56 12.53 7.37
CA LYS A 160 5.49 14.00 7.30
C LYS A 160 6.73 14.68 7.91
N GLN A 161 7.21 14.19 9.05
CA GLN A 161 8.28 14.85 9.81
C GLN A 161 9.68 14.45 9.33
N ASN A 162 9.85 13.21 8.84
CA ASN A 162 11.14 12.71 8.39
C ASN A 162 10.98 11.75 7.18
N PRO A 163 10.79 12.31 5.97
CA PRO A 163 10.56 11.52 4.76
C PRO A 163 11.67 10.52 4.44
N GLU A 164 12.93 10.86 4.72
CA GLU A 164 14.06 9.96 4.46
C GLU A 164 14.05 8.77 5.44
N MET A 165 13.82 9.01 6.73
CA MET A 165 13.65 7.92 7.69
C MET A 165 12.47 7.03 7.33
N PHE A 166 11.34 7.61 6.93
CA PHE A 166 10.20 6.84 6.42
C PHE A 166 10.61 5.96 5.24
N LYS A 167 11.29 6.52 4.23
CA LYS A 167 11.73 5.79 3.04
C LYS A 167 12.63 4.62 3.39
N GLN A 168 13.61 4.81 4.28
CA GLN A 168 14.51 3.74 4.73
C GLN A 168 13.77 2.69 5.58
N THR A 169 12.83 3.11 6.43
CA THR A 169 12.00 2.21 7.23
C THR A 169 11.10 1.35 6.34
N ALA A 170 10.41 1.97 5.37
CA ALA A 170 9.57 1.27 4.41
C ALA A 170 10.36 0.31 3.51
N ARG A 171 11.58 0.68 3.08
CA ARG A 171 12.50 -0.23 2.37
C ARG A 171 12.90 -1.43 3.21
N LEU A 172 13.23 -1.21 4.48
CA LEU A 172 13.56 -2.30 5.39
C LEU A 172 12.38 -3.25 5.61
N TRP A 173 11.18 -2.72 5.84
CA TRP A 173 9.98 -3.56 5.96
C TRP A 173 9.72 -4.34 4.67
N SER A 174 9.93 -3.72 3.51
CA SER A 174 9.80 -4.40 2.21
C SER A 174 10.85 -5.49 2.03
N HIS A 175 12.08 -5.27 2.49
CA HIS A 175 13.13 -6.29 2.47
C HIS A 175 12.79 -7.46 3.38
N VAL A 176 12.40 -7.19 4.63
CA VAL A 176 12.16 -8.22 5.64
C VAL A 176 10.87 -9.01 5.38
N TYR A 177 9.79 -8.34 4.98
CA TYR A 177 8.46 -8.96 4.90
C TYR A 177 7.99 -9.26 3.48
N ALA A 178 8.50 -8.53 2.47
CA ALA A 178 8.02 -8.62 1.10
C ALA A 178 9.08 -9.14 0.11
N GLY A 179 10.29 -9.46 0.57
CA GLY A 179 11.37 -10.00 -0.27
C GLY A 179 12.04 -8.98 -1.18
N ALA A 180 11.89 -7.68 -0.91
CA ALA A 180 12.57 -6.63 -1.66
C ALA A 180 14.11 -6.71 -1.48
N PRO A 181 14.90 -6.18 -2.43
CA PRO A 181 16.36 -6.15 -2.30
C PRO A 181 16.86 -5.28 -1.14
N VAL A 182 18.17 -5.36 -0.88
CA VAL A 182 18.90 -4.91 0.32
C VAL A 182 18.42 -3.59 0.94
N SER A 183 18.21 -3.62 2.26
CA SER A 183 17.90 -2.46 3.11
C SER A 183 19.14 -1.80 3.74
N SER A 184 18.94 -0.70 4.47
CA SER A 184 20.01 -0.01 5.22
C SER A 184 20.78 -0.95 6.18
N PRO A 185 22.11 -1.10 6.03
CA PRO A 185 22.93 -1.93 6.94
C PRO A 185 22.91 -1.43 8.39
N ASP A 186 22.69 -0.14 8.61
CA ASP A 186 22.65 0.45 9.94
C ASP A 186 21.40 0.03 10.70
N TYR A 187 20.26 -0.06 10.02
CA TYR A 187 19.01 -0.53 10.62
C TYR A 187 19.09 -2.02 10.94
N THR A 188 19.69 -2.81 10.04
CA THR A 188 19.97 -4.23 10.28
C THR A 188 20.83 -4.42 11.54
N ARG A 189 21.91 -3.64 11.71
CA ARG A 189 22.74 -3.68 12.93
C ARG A 189 21.97 -3.38 14.22
N LYS A 190 21.07 -2.38 14.19
CA LYS A 190 20.23 -2.05 15.36
C LYS A 190 19.26 -3.17 15.70
N ILE A 191 18.67 -3.80 14.68
CA ILE A 191 17.79 -4.97 14.86
C ILE A 191 18.57 -6.13 15.46
N ASP A 192 19.72 -6.47 14.89
CA ASP A 192 20.56 -7.59 15.35
C ASP A 192 20.99 -7.40 16.80
N LYS A 193 21.34 -6.16 17.19
CA LYS A 193 21.68 -5.83 18.59
C LYS A 193 20.54 -6.17 19.55
N LEU A 194 19.31 -5.78 19.24
CA LEU A 194 18.16 -6.05 20.10
C LEU A 194 17.70 -7.52 20.03
N CYS A 195 17.79 -8.15 18.87
CA CYS A 195 17.52 -9.59 18.74
C CYS A 195 18.52 -10.43 19.54
N ALA A 196 19.79 -10.02 19.61
CA ALA A 196 20.81 -10.67 20.43
C ALA A 196 20.53 -10.57 21.94
N MET A 197 19.68 -9.63 22.37
CA MET A 197 19.20 -9.53 23.75
C MET A 197 18.01 -10.47 24.03
N GLY A 198 17.53 -11.21 23.03
CA GLY A 198 16.46 -12.20 23.17
C GLY A 198 15.05 -11.71 22.79
N PHE A 199 14.91 -10.47 22.31
CA PHE A 199 13.63 -9.95 21.85
C PHE A 199 13.20 -10.55 20.51
N ASP A 200 11.89 -10.74 20.33
CA ASP A 200 11.32 -11.18 19.04
C ASP A 200 11.65 -10.17 17.92
N LYS A 201 12.05 -10.69 16.75
CA LYS A 201 12.50 -9.87 15.62
C LYS A 201 11.40 -8.93 15.10
N ASN A 202 10.14 -9.39 15.06
CA ASN A 202 9.04 -8.54 14.58
C ASN A 202 8.72 -7.44 15.58
N ALA A 203 8.73 -7.77 16.88
CA ALA A 203 8.57 -6.80 17.95
C ALA A 203 9.69 -5.75 17.91
N VAL A 204 10.95 -6.17 17.74
CA VAL A 204 12.11 -5.28 17.59
C VAL A 204 11.95 -4.33 16.42
N ILE A 205 11.59 -4.83 15.24
CA ILE A 205 11.40 -4.01 14.05
C ILE A 205 10.28 -2.98 14.29
N ALA A 206 9.15 -3.39 14.86
CA ALA A 206 8.04 -2.49 15.15
C ALA A 206 8.42 -1.42 16.20
N ALA A 207 9.12 -1.80 17.26
CA ALA A 207 9.59 -0.88 18.30
C ALA A 207 10.58 0.15 17.74
N LEU A 208 11.63 -0.29 17.06
CA LEU A 208 12.61 0.61 16.43
C LEU A 208 11.96 1.53 15.39
N SER A 209 11.07 1.00 14.54
CA SER A 209 10.40 1.80 13.50
C SER A 209 9.50 2.88 14.09
N SER A 210 8.78 2.57 15.18
CA SER A 210 7.88 3.50 15.87
C SER A 210 8.60 4.51 16.77
N LYS A 211 9.83 4.20 17.20
CA LYS A 211 10.68 5.05 18.05
C LYS A 211 11.83 5.70 17.29
N SER A 212 11.61 6.04 16.01
CA SER A 212 12.57 6.79 15.19
C SER A 212 13.98 6.18 15.13
N TRP A 213 14.07 4.84 15.20
CA TRP A 213 15.32 4.08 15.24
C TRP A 213 16.23 4.38 16.43
N ASP A 214 15.68 4.94 17.51
CA ASP A 214 16.37 5.12 18.77
C ASP A 214 16.36 3.82 19.58
N VAL A 215 17.55 3.35 19.96
CA VAL A 215 17.71 2.03 20.59
C VAL A 215 17.22 2.04 22.04
N GLU A 216 17.42 3.14 22.75
CA GLU A 216 17.07 3.25 24.17
C GLU A 216 15.55 3.21 24.35
N THR A 217 14.83 4.13 23.70
CA THR A 217 13.37 4.20 23.77
C THR A 217 12.66 3.00 23.12
N ALA A 218 13.26 2.36 22.11
CA ALA A 218 12.76 1.10 21.58
C ALA A 218 12.94 -0.06 22.59
N THR A 219 14.06 -0.10 23.31
CA THR A 219 14.30 -1.10 24.36
C THR A 219 13.32 -0.92 25.51
N GLU A 220 13.09 0.31 25.96
CA GLU A 220 12.08 0.62 26.97
C GLU A 220 10.68 0.12 26.56
N LEU A 221 10.29 0.38 25.31
CA LEU A 221 9.01 -0.13 24.78
C LEU A 221 8.96 -1.66 24.78
N LEU A 222 10.04 -2.33 24.39
CA LEU A 222 10.11 -3.80 24.37
C LEU A 222 10.06 -4.42 25.78
N LEU A 223 10.62 -3.75 26.78
CA LEU A 223 10.58 -4.19 28.18
C LEU A 223 9.22 -3.93 28.85
N SER A 224 8.42 -3.02 28.29
CA SER A 224 7.09 -2.68 28.82
C SER A 224 5.96 -3.60 28.34
N ASN A 225 6.25 -4.48 27.36
CA ASN A 225 5.32 -5.49 26.82
C ASN A 225 5.53 -6.85 27.49
#